data_AF-A0A6J8AP81-F1
#
_entry.id   AF-A0A6J8AP81-F1
#
_cell.length_a   1.000
_cell.length_b   1.000
_cell.length_c   1.000
_cell.angle_alpha   90.00
_cell.angle_beta   90.00
_cell.angle_gamma   90.00
#
_symmetry.space_group_name_H-M   'P 1'
#
loop_
_entity.id
_entity.type
_entity.pdbx_description
1 polymer ?
#
loop_
_entity_poly.entity_id
_entity_poly.type
_entity_poly.pdbx_seq_one_letter_code
_entity_poly.pdbx_strand_id
1 'polypeptide(L)'
;MHDTYTGIPYEQEDTLNITQYTYTGLPYEHEDTLNITHDTYTGLPYEQEDTLNITQYTYTGLPYEHEDTLNITHDTYTGLPYEQEDTLNITHDIYTGLPYEQEDTLNITHDTYTGLPYEQENRLNITHDTYTGLPYEQENRFNITHDTSQVTKNNLKGKKPIELVK
;
A
#
# COMPACT_ATOMS: atom_id res chain seq x y z
N MET A 1 8.04 -22.89 -5.27
CA MET A 1 7.59 -23.50 -6.54
C MET A 1 7.01 -22.37 -7.35
N HIS A 2 7.19 -22.31 -8.68
CA HIS A 2 6.66 -21.19 -9.47
C HIS A 2 5.55 -21.66 -10.41
N ASP A 3 4.33 -21.24 -10.12
CA ASP A 3 3.14 -21.57 -10.91
C ASP A 3 2.48 -20.31 -11.45
N THR A 4 1.71 -20.48 -12.53
CA THR A 4 0.97 -19.37 -13.16
C THR A 4 -0.49 -19.75 -13.26
N TYR A 5 -1.36 -18.88 -12.74
CA TYR A 5 -2.80 -19.07 -12.75
C TYR A 5 -3.50 -17.98 -13.58
N THR A 6 -4.61 -18.36 -14.21
CA THR A 6 -5.38 -17.47 -15.09
C THR A 6 -6.86 -17.58 -14.80
N GLY A 7 -7.59 -16.47 -14.88
CA GLY A 7 -9.04 -16.44 -14.69
C GLY A 7 -9.42 -15.95 -13.30
N ILE A 8 -10.08 -16.79 -12.51
CA ILE A 8 -10.56 -16.47 -11.16
C ILE A 8 -10.10 -17.59 -10.20
N PRO A 9 -8.78 -17.77 -10.00
CA PRO A 9 -8.29 -18.76 -9.05
C PRO A 9 -8.68 -18.37 -7.62
N TYR A 10 -8.84 -19.38 -6.78
CA TYR A 10 -9.12 -19.23 -5.35
C TYR A 10 -8.09 -20.08 -4.61
N GLU A 11 -7.31 -19.44 -3.75
CA GLU A 11 -6.31 -20.11 -2.94
C GLU A 11 -6.53 -19.78 -1.46
N GLN A 12 -6.32 -20.80 -0.64
CA GLN A 12 -6.44 -20.69 0.81
C GLN A 12 -5.27 -21.47 1.41
N GLU A 13 -4.41 -20.77 2.15
CA GLU A 13 -3.21 -21.33 2.73
C GLU A 13 -3.31 -21.35 4.27
N ASP A 14 -3.81 -22.47 4.78
CA ASP A 14 -4.07 -22.73 6.20
C ASP A 14 -2.85 -23.22 7.00
N THR A 15 -1.67 -23.31 6.37
CA THR A 15 -0.45 -23.84 6.99
C THR A 15 0.79 -23.06 6.56
N LEU A 16 1.92 -23.29 7.24
CA LEU A 16 3.20 -22.69 6.85
C LEU A 16 3.54 -22.98 5.39
N ASN A 17 3.51 -21.94 4.55
CA ASN A 17 3.83 -22.03 3.14
C ASN A 17 4.88 -21.03 2.70
N ILE A 18 5.58 -21.41 1.63
CA ILE A 18 6.51 -20.55 0.90
C ILE A 18 6.16 -20.65 -0.57
N THR A 19 5.50 -19.62 -1.08
CA THR A 19 4.90 -19.58 -2.41
C THR A 19 5.60 -18.57 -3.31
N GLN A 20 5.41 -18.74 -4.61
CA GLN A 20 5.86 -17.79 -5.61
C GLN A 20 5.00 -17.96 -6.86
N TYR A 21 3.98 -17.15 -7.04
CA TYR A 21 2.98 -17.33 -8.06
C TYR A 21 2.92 -16.15 -9.03
N THR A 22 2.23 -16.40 -10.14
CA THR A 22 1.84 -15.33 -11.05
C THR A 22 0.38 -15.50 -11.41
N TYR A 23 -0.41 -14.50 -11.08
CA TYR A 23 -1.84 -14.49 -11.33
C TYR A 23 -2.20 -13.52 -12.44
N THR A 24 -3.13 -13.96 -13.28
CA THR A 24 -3.76 -13.13 -14.30
C THR A 24 -5.28 -13.21 -14.17
N GLY A 25 -5.96 -12.07 -14.07
CA GLY A 25 -7.41 -12.00 -13.92
C GLY A 25 -7.85 -11.49 -12.55
N LEU A 26 -8.65 -12.28 -11.84
CA LEU A 26 -9.35 -11.91 -10.61
C LEU A 26 -9.08 -12.96 -9.50
N PRO A 27 -7.83 -13.18 -9.10
CA PRO A 27 -7.53 -14.13 -8.02
C PRO A 27 -8.16 -13.66 -6.70
N TYR A 28 -8.48 -14.62 -5.86
CA TYR A 28 -8.85 -14.40 -4.47
C TYR A 28 -7.96 -15.27 -3.59
N GLU A 29 -7.24 -14.65 -2.67
CA GLU A 29 -6.28 -15.35 -1.80
C GLU A 29 -6.58 -15.06 -0.35
N HIS A 30 -6.44 -16.10 0.47
CA HIS A 30 -6.66 -16.04 1.89
C HIS A 30 -5.53 -16.76 2.63
N GLU A 31 -4.82 -16.00 3.45
CA GLU A 31 -3.62 -16.43 4.13
C GLU A 31 -3.84 -16.45 5.64
N ASP A 32 -4.16 -17.64 6.15
CA ASP A 32 -4.64 -17.85 7.52
C ASP A 32 -3.50 -18.07 8.54
N THR A 33 -2.26 -18.33 8.12
CA THR A 33 -1.15 -18.69 9.04
C THR A 33 0.20 -18.08 8.63
N LEU A 34 1.32 -18.61 9.10
CA LEU A 34 2.65 -18.07 8.79
C LEU A 34 3.01 -18.31 7.33
N ASN A 35 2.93 -17.30 6.46
CA ASN A 35 3.32 -17.42 5.06
C ASN A 35 4.50 -16.53 4.68
N ILE A 36 5.24 -16.98 3.68
CA ILE A 36 6.26 -16.18 3.00
C ILE A 36 5.97 -16.25 1.50
N THR A 37 5.46 -15.16 0.95
CA THR A 37 4.95 -15.12 -0.42
C THR A 37 5.77 -14.17 -1.28
N HIS A 38 5.81 -14.46 -2.58
CA HIS A 38 6.40 -13.56 -3.55
C HIS A 38 5.67 -13.66 -4.88
N ASP A 39 4.56 -12.94 -4.99
CA ASP A 39 3.61 -13.16 -6.06
C ASP A 39 3.50 -11.95 -6.98
N THR A 40 3.04 -12.19 -8.20
CA THR A 40 2.84 -11.13 -9.18
C THR A 40 1.43 -11.20 -9.73
N TYR A 41 0.71 -10.10 -9.62
CA TYR A 41 -0.67 -10.00 -9.99
C TYR A 41 -0.88 -9.07 -11.17
N THR A 42 -1.64 -9.56 -12.15
CA THR A 42 -2.09 -8.77 -13.28
C THR A 42 -3.62 -8.82 -13.34
N GLY A 43 -4.30 -7.72 -13.02
CA GLY A 43 -5.77 -7.66 -12.97
C GLY A 43 -6.34 -7.04 -11.69
N LEU A 44 -7.33 -7.69 -11.06
CA LEU A 44 -8.02 -7.17 -9.86
C LEU A 44 -7.98 -8.25 -8.77
N PRO A 45 -6.83 -8.51 -8.15
CA PRO A 45 -6.73 -9.45 -7.05
C PRO A 45 -7.48 -8.93 -5.82
N TYR A 46 -7.94 -9.87 -4.99
CA TYR A 46 -8.39 -9.62 -3.63
C TYR A 46 -7.59 -10.51 -2.71
N GLU A 47 -6.92 -9.92 -1.73
CA GLU A 47 -6.02 -10.62 -0.81
C GLU A 47 -6.39 -10.29 0.62
N GLN A 48 -6.39 -11.32 1.46
CA GLN A 48 -6.66 -11.20 2.88
C GLN A 48 -5.62 -11.99 3.67
N GLU A 49 -5.01 -11.31 4.62
CA GLU A 49 -3.86 -11.79 5.37
C GLU A 49 -4.11 -11.68 6.87
N ASP A 50 -4.32 -12.82 7.56
CA ASP A 50 -4.95 -12.79 8.88
C ASP A 50 -3.95 -12.80 10.07
N THR A 51 -2.77 -13.42 9.94
CA THR A 51 -1.95 -13.76 11.13
C THR A 51 -0.51 -13.26 11.14
N LEU A 52 0.38 -13.82 10.30
CA LEU A 52 1.81 -13.50 10.30
C LEU A 52 2.38 -13.74 8.91
N ASN A 53 2.39 -12.71 8.07
CA ASN A 53 2.89 -12.86 6.72
C ASN A 53 4.12 -12.01 6.47
N ILE A 54 4.99 -12.54 5.61
CA ILE A 54 6.09 -11.80 5.01
C ILE A 54 5.88 -11.87 3.51
N THR A 55 5.37 -10.78 2.96
CA THR A 55 4.94 -10.75 1.57
C THR A 55 5.81 -9.81 0.76
N GLN A 56 5.85 -10.09 -0.53
CA GLN A 56 6.46 -9.21 -1.50
C GLN A 56 5.69 -9.38 -2.80
N TYR A 57 4.77 -8.47 -3.04
CA TYR A 57 3.90 -8.53 -4.19
C TYR A 57 4.25 -7.49 -5.25
N THR A 58 3.81 -7.77 -6.48
CA THR A 58 3.86 -6.83 -7.58
C THR A 58 2.52 -6.79 -8.27
N TYR A 59 1.86 -5.64 -8.19
CA TYR A 59 0.52 -5.43 -8.70
C TYR A 59 0.50 -4.57 -9.95
N THR A 60 -0.09 -5.13 -10.99
CA THR A 60 -0.43 -4.42 -12.23
C THR A 60 -1.94 -4.43 -12.41
N GLY A 61 -2.63 -3.48 -11.77
CA GLY A 61 -4.08 -3.38 -11.82
C GLY A 61 -4.71 -2.63 -10.65
N LEU A 62 -5.86 -3.09 -10.16
CA LEU A 62 -6.59 -2.47 -9.04
C LEU A 62 -6.74 -3.52 -7.94
N PRO A 63 -5.68 -3.82 -7.18
CA PRO A 63 -5.78 -4.77 -6.09
C PRO A 63 -6.60 -4.21 -4.93
N TYR A 64 -7.15 -5.12 -4.16
CA TYR A 64 -7.72 -4.85 -2.84
C TYR A 64 -7.02 -5.75 -1.84
N GLU A 65 -6.39 -5.16 -0.84
CA GLU A 65 -5.64 -5.88 0.18
C GLU A 65 -6.17 -5.55 1.57
N HIS A 66 -6.25 -6.58 2.39
CA HIS A 66 -6.63 -6.48 3.79
C HIS A 66 -5.64 -7.25 4.64
N GLU A 67 -4.94 -6.52 5.49
CA GLU A 67 -3.84 -7.01 6.29
C GLU A 67 -4.14 -6.88 7.78
N ASP A 68 -4.21 -8.00 8.50
CA ASP A 68 -4.66 -8.02 9.89
C ASP A 68 -3.52 -7.85 10.91
N THR A 69 -3.03 -8.96 11.47
CA THR A 69 -2.53 -8.96 12.85
C THR A 69 -1.05 -8.61 12.96
N LEU A 70 -0.21 -9.08 12.03
CA LEU A 70 1.24 -8.85 12.03
C LEU A 70 1.84 -9.12 10.64
N ASN A 71 1.92 -8.10 9.78
CA ASN A 71 2.49 -8.28 8.44
C ASN A 71 3.77 -7.48 8.25
N ILE A 72 4.65 -8.02 7.41
CA ILE A 72 5.82 -7.34 6.87
C ILE A 72 5.72 -7.41 5.36
N THR A 73 5.43 -6.29 4.73
CA THR A 73 5.14 -6.24 3.30
C THR A 73 6.15 -5.38 2.56
N HIS A 74 6.31 -5.69 1.29
CA HIS A 74 7.16 -4.93 0.40
C HIS A 74 6.61 -4.99 -1.01
N ASP A 75 5.74 -4.04 -1.34
CA ASP A 75 4.88 -4.18 -2.48
C ASP A 75 5.11 -3.06 -3.49
N THR A 76 4.71 -3.36 -4.73
CA THR A 76 4.85 -2.41 -5.82
C THR A 76 3.55 -2.36 -6.62
N TYR A 77 2.96 -1.18 -6.64
CA TYR A 77 1.67 -0.92 -7.24
C TYR A 77 1.77 -0.02 -8.45
N THR A 78 1.20 -0.48 -9.57
CA THR A 78 1.17 0.28 -10.83
C THR A 78 -0.20 0.77 -11.27
N GLY A 79 -1.22 0.60 -10.43
CA GLY A 79 -2.58 1.12 -10.68
C GLY A 79 -3.19 1.85 -9.47
N LEU A 80 -4.43 1.55 -9.11
CA LEU A 80 -5.17 2.24 -8.03
C LEU A 80 -5.49 1.20 -6.95
N PRO A 81 -4.51 0.86 -6.10
CA PRO A 81 -4.76 -0.10 -5.04
C PRO A 81 -5.64 0.51 -3.96
N TYR A 82 -6.29 -0.37 -3.21
CA TYR A 82 -6.95 -0.06 -1.96
C TYR A 82 -6.39 -1.01 -0.91
N GLU A 83 -5.78 -0.44 0.10
CA GLU A 83 -5.14 -1.18 1.18
C GLU A 83 -5.76 -0.80 2.52
N GLN A 84 -6.02 -1.83 3.33
CA GLN A 84 -6.42 -1.68 4.70
C GLN A 84 -5.48 -2.49 5.59
N GLU A 85 -4.80 -1.78 6.48
CA GLU A 85 -3.81 -2.31 7.39
C GLU A 85 -4.28 -2.16 8.84
N ASP A 86 -4.38 -3.27 9.57
CA ASP A 86 -4.95 -3.27 10.91
C ASP A 86 -3.92 -3.11 12.05
N THR A 87 -3.50 -4.20 12.71
CA THR A 87 -3.08 -4.11 14.13
C THR A 87 -1.59 -3.83 14.33
N LEU A 88 -0.72 -4.37 13.47
CA LEU A 88 0.73 -4.22 13.57
C LEU A 88 1.43 -4.50 12.23
N ASN A 89 1.55 -3.51 11.36
CA ASN A 89 2.19 -3.70 10.06
C ASN A 89 3.50 -2.92 9.93
N ILE A 90 4.43 -3.51 9.17
CA ILE A 90 5.66 -2.87 8.74
C ILE A 90 5.69 -2.94 7.22
N THR A 91 5.49 -1.80 6.58
CA THR A 91 5.29 -1.74 5.14
C THR A 91 6.37 -0.90 4.47
N HIS A 92 6.63 -1.23 3.20
CA HIS A 92 7.52 -0.47 2.36
C HIS A 92 7.08 -0.59 0.92
N ASP A 93 6.27 0.36 0.49
CA ASP A 93 5.51 0.22 -0.72
C ASP A 93 5.83 1.33 -1.73
N ILE A 94 5.70 0.95 -3.00
CA ILE A 94 5.98 1.84 -4.12
C ILE A 94 4.72 1.98 -4.96
N TYR A 95 4.13 3.16 -4.89
CA TYR A 95 2.91 3.49 -5.59
C TYR A 95 3.18 4.37 -6.80
N THR A 96 2.79 3.87 -7.97
CA THR A 96 2.87 4.66 -9.22
C THR A 96 1.55 5.20 -9.74
N GLY A 97 0.43 4.88 -9.08
CA GLY A 97 -0.89 5.45 -9.38
C GLY A 97 -1.48 6.27 -8.24
N LEU A 98 -2.78 6.14 -7.97
CA LEU A 98 -3.51 6.89 -6.94
C LEU A 98 -4.02 5.90 -5.89
N PRO A 99 -3.18 5.52 -4.91
CA PRO A 99 -3.58 4.58 -3.89
C PRO A 99 -4.55 5.23 -2.89
N TYR A 100 -5.32 4.38 -2.24
CA TYR A 100 -6.06 4.71 -1.04
C TYR A 100 -5.59 3.74 0.04
N GLU A 101 -5.04 4.29 1.11
CA GLU A 101 -4.54 3.51 2.23
C GLU A 101 -5.24 3.91 3.52
N GLN A 102 -5.59 2.90 4.31
CA GLN A 102 -6.13 3.07 5.63
C GLN A 102 -5.35 2.24 6.63
N GLU A 103 -4.69 2.95 7.55
CA GLU A 103 -3.85 2.38 8.58
C GLU A 103 -4.46 2.56 9.98
N ASP A 104 -4.52 1.48 10.73
CA ASP A 104 -5.16 1.46 12.04
C ASP A 104 -4.18 1.64 13.23
N THR A 105 -3.79 0.57 13.92
CA THR A 105 -3.46 0.66 15.36
C THR A 105 -1.98 0.93 15.66
N LEU A 106 -1.05 0.36 14.89
CA LEU A 106 0.40 0.49 15.10
C LEU A 106 1.16 0.15 13.81
N ASN A 107 1.35 1.12 12.93
CA ASN A 107 2.05 0.89 11.66
C ASN A 107 3.39 1.62 11.61
N ILE A 108 4.35 0.99 10.95
CA ILE A 108 5.63 1.60 10.57
C ILE A 108 5.74 1.52 9.07
N THR A 109 5.55 2.67 8.41
CA THR A 109 5.46 2.72 6.95
C THR A 109 6.61 3.52 6.36
N HIS A 110 6.98 3.16 5.14
CA HIS A 110 7.95 3.91 4.36
C HIS A 110 7.60 3.79 2.91
N ASP A 111 6.83 4.76 2.41
CA ASP A 111 6.23 4.61 1.12
C ASP A 111 6.71 5.67 0.13
N THR A 112 6.70 5.28 -1.13
CA THR A 112 7.09 6.15 -2.23
C THR A 112 5.93 6.31 -3.21
N TYR A 113 5.38 7.51 -3.24
CA TYR A 113 4.23 7.86 -4.06
C TYR A 113 4.65 8.73 -5.25
N THR A 114 4.42 8.22 -6.45
CA THR A 114 4.57 9.04 -7.67
C THR A 114 3.27 9.70 -8.14
N GLY A 115 2.12 9.32 -7.59
CA GLY A 115 0.81 9.93 -7.86
C GLY A 115 0.28 10.86 -6.77
N LEU A 116 -1.05 10.88 -6.59
CA LEU A 116 -1.77 11.67 -5.57
C LEU A 116 -2.48 10.69 -4.62
N PRO A 117 -1.80 10.25 -3.55
CA PRO A 117 -2.38 9.28 -2.61
C PRO A 117 -3.41 9.93 -1.70
N TYR A 118 -4.29 9.08 -1.16
CA TYR A 118 -5.15 9.39 -0.03
C TYR A 118 -4.80 8.42 1.10
N GLU A 119 -4.33 8.95 2.22
CA GLU A 119 -3.92 8.16 3.37
C GLU A 119 -4.75 8.57 4.60
N GLN A 120 -5.21 7.58 5.35
CA GLN A 120 -5.89 7.80 6.63
C GLN A 120 -5.25 6.96 7.73
N GLU A 121 -4.76 7.65 8.76
CA GLU A 121 -4.06 7.04 9.89
C GLU A 121 -4.81 7.26 11.21
N ASN A 122 -5.02 6.21 12.00
CA ASN A 122 -5.94 6.29 13.15
C ASN A 122 -5.29 6.40 14.55
N ARG A 123 -4.11 5.80 14.85
CA ARG A 123 -3.69 5.68 16.27
C ARG A 123 -2.22 5.80 16.68
N LEU A 124 -1.26 5.17 16.02
CA LEU A 124 0.16 5.20 16.45
C LEU A 124 1.04 4.82 15.28
N ASN A 125 1.22 5.75 14.35
CA ASN A 125 1.95 5.47 13.14
C ASN A 125 3.30 6.19 13.14
N ILE A 126 4.32 5.51 12.60
CA ILE A 126 5.63 6.09 12.30
C ILE A 126 5.79 5.99 10.80
N THR A 127 5.61 7.11 10.12
CA THR A 127 5.55 7.13 8.66
C THR A 127 6.71 7.94 8.09
N HIS A 128 7.21 7.51 6.94
CA HIS A 128 8.23 8.22 6.19
C HIS A 128 7.94 8.13 4.71
N ASP A 129 7.29 9.17 4.19
CA ASP A 129 6.77 9.08 2.84
C ASP A 129 7.46 10.04 1.89
N THR A 130 7.65 9.56 0.67
CA THR A 130 8.27 10.33 -0.40
C THR A 130 7.24 10.56 -1.50
N TYR A 131 6.77 11.80 -1.60
CA TYR A 131 5.77 12.19 -2.58
C TYR A 131 6.41 12.94 -3.75
N THR A 132 6.10 12.55 -4.98
CA THR A 132 6.34 13.44 -6.15
C THR A 132 5.11 14.30 -6.50
N GLY A 133 3.92 13.86 -6.08
CA GLY A 133 2.66 14.59 -6.18
C GLY A 133 2.30 15.40 -4.93
N LEU A 134 1.03 15.81 -4.84
CA LEU A 134 0.44 16.44 -3.65
C LEU A 134 -0.45 15.42 -2.95
N PRO A 135 -0.07 14.89 -1.78
CA PRO A 135 -0.88 13.94 -1.04
C PRO A 135 -2.09 14.58 -0.36
N TYR A 136 -3.06 13.75 -0.01
CA TYR A 136 -4.07 14.07 0.99
C TYR A 136 -3.91 13.09 2.15
N GLU A 137 -3.56 13.60 3.32
CA GLU A 137 -3.39 12.80 4.53
C GLU A 137 -4.41 13.23 5.59
N GLN A 138 -4.97 12.25 6.29
CA GLN A 138 -5.77 12.45 7.47
C GLN A 138 -5.22 11.65 8.65
N GLU A 139 -4.50 12.34 9.53
CA GLU A 139 -3.93 11.75 10.73
C GLU A 139 -4.82 11.95 11.97
N ASN A 140 -4.80 10.96 12.86
CA ASN A 140 -5.40 11.03 14.18
C ASN A 140 -4.32 11.04 15.28
N ARG A 141 -4.51 10.32 16.39
CA ARG A 141 -3.73 10.54 17.62
C ARG A 141 -2.30 9.97 17.47
N PHE A 142 -1.28 10.69 17.94
CA PHE A 142 0.10 10.19 18.15
C PHE A 142 0.85 9.64 16.92
N ASN A 143 0.89 10.39 15.82
CA ASN A 143 1.70 10.05 14.65
C ASN A 143 3.07 10.74 14.67
N ILE A 144 4.09 10.06 14.14
CA ILE A 144 5.41 10.63 13.85
C ILE A 144 5.63 10.51 12.35
N THR A 145 5.29 11.57 11.65
CA THR A 145 5.34 11.65 10.18
C THR A 145 6.59 12.39 9.73
N HIS A 146 7.25 11.88 8.67
CA HIS A 146 8.30 12.60 7.98
C HIS A 146 8.16 12.50 6.46
N ASP A 147 7.62 13.57 5.87
CA ASP A 147 7.35 13.56 4.43
C ASP A 147 8.39 14.35 3.64
N THR A 148 8.76 13.79 2.49
CA THR A 148 9.58 14.47 1.50
C THR A 148 8.82 14.65 0.18
N SER A 149 8.25 15.84 -0.01
CA SER A 149 7.59 16.15 -1.28
C SER A 149 8.55 16.83 -2.28
N GLN A 150 8.83 16.18 -3.41
CA GLN A 150 9.54 16.77 -4.55
C GLN A 150 8.55 17.55 -5.42
N VAL A 151 8.01 18.67 -4.92
CA VAL A 151 7.25 19.59 -5.78
C VAL A 151 8.20 20.10 -6.86
N THR A 152 8.11 19.52 -8.06
CA THR A 152 8.86 19.98 -9.22
C THR A 152 8.49 21.45 -9.41
N LYS A 153 9.44 22.36 -9.20
CA LYS A 153 9.29 23.82 -9.37
C LYS A 153 9.02 24.18 -10.83
N ASN A 154 7.90 23.77 -11.39
CA ASN A 154 7.46 24.14 -12.72
C ASN A 154 6.61 25.43 -12.62
N ASN A 155 7.32 26.56 -12.69
CA ASN A 155 6.84 27.88 -13.08
C ASN A 155 5.67 28.54 -12.30
N LEU A 156 6.00 29.26 -11.22
CA LEU A 156 5.27 30.48 -10.85
C LEU A 156 6.18 31.72 -11.03
N LYS A 157 6.58 31.98 -12.28
CA LYS A 157 7.03 33.34 -12.65
C LYS A 157 5.79 34.23 -12.74
N GLY A 158 5.49 34.91 -11.64
CA GLY A 158 4.68 36.13 -11.64
C GLY A 158 3.22 35.98 -11.22
N LYS A 159 2.96 35.97 -9.92
CA LYS A 159 1.80 36.68 -9.36
C LYS A 159 2.27 37.44 -8.12
N LYS A 160 2.12 38.77 -8.15
CA LYS A 160 2.39 39.64 -7.00
C LYS A 160 1.40 39.31 -5.87
N PRO A 161 1.81 39.39 -4.59
CA PRO A 161 0.89 39.20 -3.47
C PRO A 161 -0.18 40.31 -3.46
N ILE A 162 -1.42 39.92 -3.15
CA ILE A 162 -2.55 40.83 -2.95
C ILE A 162 -2.36 41.49 -1.58
N GLU A 163 -2.23 42.82 -1.54
CA GLU A 163 -2.27 43.60 -0.31
C GLU A 163 -3.72 43.60 0.25
N LEU A 164 -3.89 43.14 1.49
CA LEU A 164 -5.11 43.38 2.25
C LEU A 164 -5.19 44.87 2.61
N VAL A 165 -6.15 45.58 2.00
CA VAL A 165 -6.56 46.90 2.47
C VAL A 165 -7.42 46.70 3.73
N LYS A 166 -7.06 47.45 4.77
CA LYS A 166 -7.63 47.44 6.13
C LYS A 166 -9.13 47.72 6.16
#